data_AF-A0A4Q6FPG3-F1
#
_entry.id   AF-A0A4Q6FPG3-F1
#
_cell.length_a   1.000
_cell.length_b   1.000
_cell.length_c   1.000
_cell.angle_alpha   90.00
_cell.angle_beta   90.00
_cell.angle_gamma   90.00
#
_symmetry.space_group_name_H-M   'P 1'
#
loop_
_entity.id
_entity.type
_entity.pdbx_description
1 polymer ?
#
loop_
_entity_poly.entity_id
_entity_poly.type
_entity_poly.pdbx_seq_one_letter_code
_entity_poly.pdbx_strand_id
1 'polypeptide(L)' 'MDDTIPIKTVKQRSPNGVNSTKPIPTRFKDDENAVIDEIAAQEQRSRASVVRLAALRGLAEYKKDRSALTPPFEI' A
#
# COMPACT_ATOMS: atom_id res chain seq x y z
N MET A 1 14.43 -46.04 0.04
CA MET A 1 14.42 -44.93 -0.93
C MET A 1 13.27 -44.06 -0.50
N ASP A 2 13.62 -42.96 0.18
CA ASP A 2 12.68 -42.13 0.92
C ASP A 2 12.45 -40.86 0.09
N ASP A 3 11.46 -40.92 -0.80
CA ASP A 3 11.15 -39.83 -1.73
C ASP A 3 10.39 -38.71 -1.01
N THR A 4 11.12 -37.87 -0.29
CA THR A 4 10.56 -36.66 0.30
C THR A 4 10.43 -35.59 -0.80
N ILE A 5 9.21 -35.35 -1.26
CA ILE A 5 8.88 -34.28 -2.21
C ILE A 5 9.20 -32.92 -1.55
N PRO A 6 10.05 -32.06 -2.14
CA PRO A 6 10.30 -30.74 -1.58
C PRO A 6 9.01 -29.90 -1.66
N ILE A 7 8.44 -29.56 -0.51
CA ILE A 7 7.33 -28.63 -0.41
C ILE A 7 7.83 -27.28 -0.93
N LYS A 8 7.41 -26.92 -2.15
CA LYS A 8 7.65 -25.59 -2.72
C LYS A 8 6.98 -24.57 -1.80
N THR A 9 7.78 -23.85 -1.02
CA THR A 9 7.29 -22.78 -0.16
C THR A 9 6.53 -21.80 -1.03
N VAL A 10 5.23 -21.67 -0.76
CA VAL A 10 4.39 -20.65 -1.40
C VAL A 10 5.04 -19.33 -1.06
N LYS A 11 5.63 -18.67 -2.06
CA LYS A 11 6.19 -17.33 -1.91
C LYS A 11 5.05 -16.44 -1.42
N GLN A 12 5.05 -16.15 -0.11
CA GLN A 12 4.07 -15.30 0.54
C GLN A 12 3.97 -14.00 -0.26
N ARG A 13 2.77 -13.66 -0.74
CA ARG A 13 2.50 -12.39 -1.44
C ARG A 13 2.31 -11.25 -0.43
N SER A 14 3.05 -11.26 0.67
CA SER A 14 3.08 -10.12 1.57
C SER A 14 3.98 -9.06 0.94
N PRO A 15 3.53 -7.80 0.75
CA PRO A 15 4.48 -6.76 0.40
C PRO A 15 5.39 -6.54 1.62
N ASN A 16 6.70 -6.62 1.48
CA ASN A 16 7.76 -6.50 2.50
C ASN A 16 7.77 -5.20 3.37
N GLY A 17 6.65 -4.61 3.79
CA GLY A 17 6.62 -3.34 4.51
C GLY A 17 5.68 -3.21 5.71
N VAL A 18 5.25 -4.19 6.49
CA VAL A 18 5.51 -5.63 6.72
C VAL A 18 6.95 -6.05 7.05
N ASN A 19 7.99 -5.60 6.33
CA ASN A 19 9.39 -5.98 6.59
C ASN A 19 10.36 -4.77 6.70
N SER A 20 9.85 -3.55 6.88
CA SER A 20 10.64 -2.40 7.35
C SER A 20 10.04 -1.91 8.68
N THR A 21 10.90 -1.67 9.66
CA THR A 21 10.61 -1.74 11.11
C THR A 21 9.80 -0.57 11.68
N LYS A 22 9.39 0.44 10.88
CA LYS A 22 8.67 1.62 11.41
C LYS A 22 7.51 2.07 10.49
N PRO A 23 6.25 2.06 10.98
CA PRO A 23 5.11 2.57 10.23
C PRO A 23 5.21 4.09 10.03
N ILE A 24 4.59 4.62 8.96
CA ILE A 24 4.43 6.06 8.76
C ILE A 24 3.12 6.49 9.46
N PRO A 25 3.18 7.22 10.59
CA PRO A 25 1.98 7.73 11.22
C PRO A 25 1.35 8.82 10.36
N THR A 26 0.08 8.67 10.02
CA THR A 26 -0.70 9.66 9.26
C THR A 26 -1.87 10.12 10.10
N ARG A 27 -2.14 11.43 10.11
CA ARG A 27 -3.32 12.00 10.77
C ARG A 27 -4.40 12.26 9.72
N PHE A 28 -5.61 11.82 10.05
CA PHE A 28 -6.82 12.08 9.28
C PHE A 28 -7.76 12.88 10.15
N LYS A 29 -8.53 13.75 9.53
CA LYS A 29 -9.69 14.40 10.15
C LYS A 29 -10.81 13.38 10.40
N ASP A 30 -11.78 13.76 11.22
CA ASP A 30 -12.87 12.86 11.61
C ASP A 30 -13.78 12.48 10.42
N ASP A 31 -14.02 13.41 9.51
CA ASP A 31 -14.75 13.19 8.25
C ASP A 31 -13.99 12.23 7.33
N GLU A 32 -12.69 12.42 7.16
CA GLU A 32 -11.82 11.52 6.38
C GLU A 32 -11.82 10.10 6.96
N ASN A 33 -11.77 9.98 8.29
CA ASN A 33 -11.83 8.68 8.98
C ASN A 33 -13.16 7.97 8.74
N ALA A 34 -14.28 8.70 8.79
CA ALA A 34 -15.60 8.12 8.54
C ALA A 34 -15.71 7.53 7.12
N VAL A 35 -15.16 8.22 6.11
CA VAL A 35 -15.12 7.73 4.73
C VAL A 35 -14.25 6.47 4.62
N ILE A 36 -13.09 6.45 5.27
CA ILE A 36 -12.21 5.26 5.29
C ILE A 36 -12.92 4.07 5.94
N ASP A 37 -13.65 4.29 7.03
CA ASP A 37 -14.40 3.25 7.75
C ASP A 37 -15.54 2.68 6.90
N GLU A 38 -16.26 3.53 6.18
CA GLU A 38 -17.31 3.11 5.24
C GLU A 38 -16.75 2.20 4.14
N ILE A 39 -15.67 2.62 3.48
CA ILE A 39 -15.04 1.85 2.40
C ILE A 39 -14.48 0.53 2.95
N ALA A 40 -13.86 0.56 4.13
CA ALA A 40 -13.34 -0.64 4.79
C ALA A 40 -14.44 -1.66 5.08
N ALA A 41 -15.61 -1.20 5.54
CA ALA A 41 -16.78 -2.05 5.77
C ALA A 41 -17.34 -2.62 4.45
N GLN A 42 -17.48 -1.79 3.42
CA GLN A 42 -17.99 -2.20 2.11
C GLN A 42 -17.08 -3.24 1.43
N GLU A 43 -15.76 -3.07 1.52
CA GLU A 43 -14.78 -3.96 0.89
C GLU A 43 -14.35 -5.16 1.75
N GLN A 44 -14.85 -5.27 2.99
CA GLN A 44 -14.42 -6.29 3.98
C GLN A 44 -12.90 -6.28 4.22
N ARG A 45 -12.32 -5.08 4.37
CA ARG A 45 -10.87 -4.86 4.56
C ARG A 45 -10.59 -4.11 5.86
N SER A 46 -9.35 -4.16 6.33
CA SER A 46 -8.91 -3.26 7.40
C SER A 46 -8.70 -1.83 6.86
N ARG A 47 -8.89 -0.82 7.71
CA ARG A 47 -8.59 0.60 7.40
C ARG A 47 -7.18 0.78 6.86
N ALA A 48 -6.19 0.14 7.48
CA ALA A 48 -4.80 0.20 7.04
C ALA A 48 -4.60 -0.36 5.62
N SER A 49 -5.36 -1.40 5.25
CA SER A 49 -5.36 -1.93 3.88
C SER A 49 -5.97 -0.93 2.91
N VAL A 50 -7.12 -0.34 3.25
CA VAL A 50 -7.79 0.68 2.44
C VAL A 50 -6.88 1.90 2.24
N VAL A 51 -6.34 2.47 3.32
CA VAL A 51 -5.42 3.62 3.27
C VAL A 51 -4.20 3.30 2.42
N ARG A 52 -3.63 2.10 2.56
CA ARG A 52 -2.50 1.66 1.73
C ARG A 52 -2.88 1.62 0.25
N LEU A 53 -4.03 1.05 -0.09
CA LEU A 53 -4.49 0.95 -1.48
C LEU A 53 -4.78 2.33 -2.07
N ALA A 54 -5.47 3.19 -1.32
CA ALA A 54 -5.74 4.58 -1.71
C ALA A 54 -4.42 5.35 -1.94
N ALA A 55 -3.47 5.25 -1.02
CA ALA A 55 -2.16 5.87 -1.16
C ALA A 55 -1.40 5.36 -2.39
N LEU A 56 -1.42 4.05 -2.66
CA LEU A 56 -0.76 3.48 -3.85
C LEU A 56 -1.39 3.98 -5.15
N ARG A 57 -2.72 4.14 -5.19
CA ARG A 57 -3.43 4.72 -6.35
C ARG A 57 -3.06 6.20 -6.54
N GLY A 58 -3.14 7.00 -5.47
CA GLY A 58 -2.78 8.42 -5.52
C GLY A 58 -1.31 8.65 -5.88
N LEU A 59 -0.39 7.81 -5.43
CA LEU A 59 1.04 7.88 -5.82
C LEU A 59 1.25 7.62 -7.31
N ALA A 60 0.44 6.76 -7.94
CA ALA A 60 0.54 6.51 -9.37
C ALA A 60 0.10 7.72 -10.19
N GLU A 61 -0.93 8.43 -9.75
CA GLU A 61 -1.41 9.69 -10.36
C GLU A 61 -0.42 10.82 -10.11
N TYR A 62 0.03 11.01 -8.88
CA TYR A 62 1.03 12.02 -8.52
C TYR A 62 2.31 11.91 -9.37
N LYS A 63 2.75 10.70 -9.72
CA LYS A 63 3.91 10.51 -10.61
C LYS A 63 3.66 10.99 -12.04
N LYS A 64 2.44 10.86 -12.57
CA LYS A 64 2.07 11.34 -13.90
C LYS A 64 2.05 12.87 -13.95
N ASP A 65 1.56 13.49 -12.89
CA ASP A 65 1.47 14.95 -12.82
C ASP A 65 2.82 15.59 -12.45
N ARG A 66 3.66 14.90 -11.67
CA ARG A 66 5.00 15.37 -11.32
C ARG A 66 5.97 15.42 -12.51
N SER A 67 5.77 14.62 -13.57
CA SER A 67 6.48 14.84 -14.84
C SER A 67 6.11 16.16 -15.53
N ALA A 68 4.98 16.78 -15.16
CA ALA A 68 4.65 18.13 -15.61
C ALA A 68 5.23 19.24 -14.70
N LEU A 69 5.63 18.91 -13.47
CA LEU A 69 6.14 19.87 -12.47
C LEU A 69 7.65 19.80 -12.24
N THR A 70 8.35 18.84 -12.85
CA THR A 70 9.82 18.77 -12.82
C THR A 70 10.34 19.28 -14.17
N PRO A 71 10.83 20.53 -14.30
CA PRO A 71 11.61 20.89 -15.47
C PRO A 71 12.80 19.93 -15.58
N PRO A 72 13.22 19.55 -16.80
CA PRO A 72 14.38 18.67 -16.96
C PRO A 72 15.57 19.39 -16.35
N PHE A 73 16.22 18.74 -15.38
CA PHE A 73 17.48 19.11 -14.74
C PHE A 73 18.20 20.34 -15.32
N GLU A 74 18.33 21.41 -14.53
CA GLU A 74 19.49 22.31 -14.63
C GLU A 74 20.45 22.04 -13.47
N ILE A 75 21.74 22.09 -13.83
CA ILE A 75 22.96 21.58 -13.19
C ILE A 75 23.17 22.05 -11.75
#